data_AF-A0A962R6L6-F1
#
_entry.id   AF-A0A962R6L6-F1
#
_cell.length_a   1.000
_cell.length_b   1.000
_cell.length_c   1.000
_cell.angle_alpha   90.00
_cell.angle_beta   90.00
_cell.angle_gamma   90.00
#
_symmetry.space_group_name_H-M   'P 1'
#
loop_
_entity.id
_entity.type
_entity.pdbx_description
1 polymer ?
#
loop_
_entity_poly.entity_id
_entity_poly.type
_entity_poly.pdbx_seq_one_letter_code
_entity_poly.pdbx_strand_id
1 'polypeptide(L)'
;MNTKTTVKPLVAAILVALAVSGVARAESVIKEEVNVTAPQRVSAQDEATISASAVKALRHIAAARGELNGDNPDAEKAKAELAQADKLLDIIRAALPTAQIKDRIWVAKKHLEYEDTQAVLPDLIPIYASLDELVDYVPTSQAKQHLDDAKQAMKDGDKAQARENLDATDDALLYVEADLPLHATQTLVDQARADLSKGDTKAADTVLTAAEDNVVLVSFRFDSPLTLAKAALWRANQEYLAGESDYAKADLNDAVKQLEQAAKSGDDITRKAATDLVPEVRELHDAIADTGTGTADEGIKSRLASNWHRVKALSERSVESLSTGWQRLRAEGVAKKDLIEAKLQLAYARIDHFYSQDDAAAKVELAEARGYLDAALKKADGEARKEVENASKMFDRIDKDLKGDAKVVAARFGEAESQLSAIIHQL
;
A
#
# COMPACT_ATOMS: atom_id res chain seq x y z
N MET A 1 75.84 42.86 0.61
CA MET A 1 74.91 43.11 1.72
C MET A 1 74.83 41.84 2.56
N ASN A 2 75.16 42.01 3.84
CA ASN A 2 75.44 41.02 4.91
C ASN A 2 74.31 40.01 5.16
N THR A 3 74.52 38.68 5.10
CA THR A 3 75.03 37.70 6.10
C THR A 3 74.08 37.29 7.24
N LYS A 4 73.86 35.96 7.30
CA LYS A 4 73.81 35.04 8.46
C LYS A 4 72.50 34.83 9.25
N THR A 5 72.01 33.61 9.10
CA THR A 5 71.56 32.63 10.13
C THR A 5 71.88 33.00 11.58
N THR A 6 70.94 32.82 12.53
CA THR A 6 71.00 31.84 13.65
C THR A 6 69.93 32.04 14.76
N VAL A 7 69.36 30.91 15.21
CA VAL A 7 69.14 30.45 16.61
C VAL A 7 68.05 31.12 17.50
N LYS A 8 67.08 30.29 17.92
CA LYS A 8 66.18 30.49 19.09
C LYS A 8 66.98 30.59 20.40
N PRO A 9 66.45 31.26 21.43
CA PRO A 9 66.25 30.50 22.66
C PRO A 9 64.91 30.76 23.36
N LEU A 10 64.58 29.76 24.18
CA LEU A 10 63.41 29.54 25.01
C LEU A 10 63.72 30.05 26.42
N VAL A 11 62.89 30.93 27.00
CA VAL A 11 62.81 31.23 28.46
C VAL A 11 61.35 31.64 28.70
N ALA A 12 60.43 30.82 29.22
CA ALA A 12 60.32 30.17 30.53
C ALA A 12 60.03 31.14 31.70
N ALA A 13 58.95 30.80 32.42
CA ALA A 13 58.59 31.20 33.79
C ALA A 13 57.87 32.54 34.00
N ILE A 14 56.84 32.69 34.86
CA ILE A 14 55.86 31.81 35.54
C ILE A 14 54.99 32.77 36.40
N LEU A 15 53.68 32.52 36.39
CA LEU A 15 52.63 32.76 37.42
C LEU A 15 52.57 34.06 38.26
N VAL A 16 51.35 34.60 38.39
CA VAL A 16 50.47 34.60 39.60
C VAL A 16 49.36 35.64 39.37
N ALA A 17 48.12 35.18 39.06
CA ALA A 17 46.90 35.26 39.89
C ALA A 17 46.20 36.65 39.84
N LEU A 18 44.87 36.85 39.76
CA LEU A 18 43.68 36.10 40.15
C LEU A 18 42.44 36.67 39.41
N ALA A 19 41.47 35.80 39.16
CA ALA A 19 40.01 36.02 39.22
C ALA A 19 39.37 37.19 38.44
N VAL A 20 38.68 36.87 37.33
CA VAL A 20 37.22 37.05 37.25
C VAL A 20 36.63 35.85 36.49
N SER A 21 35.67 35.21 37.13
CA SER A 21 34.91 34.05 36.66
C SER A 21 34.03 34.41 35.46
N GLY A 22 34.24 33.73 34.35
CA GLY A 22 33.30 33.68 33.22
C GLY A 22 33.44 32.32 32.55
N VAL A 23 32.51 31.41 32.82
CA VAL A 23 32.47 30.09 32.21
C VAL A 23 32.03 30.26 30.75
N ALA A 24 32.97 30.50 29.84
CA ALA A 24 32.75 30.30 28.42
C ALA A 24 32.96 28.82 28.13
N ARG A 25 31.88 28.04 28.12
CA ARG A 25 31.87 26.74 27.47
C ARG A 25 32.14 26.97 26.00
N ALA A 26 33.30 26.54 25.53
CA ALA A 26 33.53 26.33 24.11
C ALA A 26 32.59 25.19 23.68
N GLU A 27 31.49 25.53 23.03
CA GLU A 27 30.76 24.57 22.19
C GLU A 27 31.71 24.18 21.07
N SER A 28 32.30 22.99 21.19
CA SER A 28 32.80 22.27 20.04
C SER A 28 31.59 21.96 19.16
N VAL A 29 31.29 22.88 18.24
CA VAL A 29 30.39 22.62 17.13
C VAL A 29 31.09 21.55 16.28
N ILE A 30 30.74 20.30 16.54
CA ILE A 30 30.96 19.21 15.60
C ILE A 30 30.11 19.60 14.39
N LYS A 31 30.75 20.15 13.35
CA LYS A 31 30.16 20.17 12.02
C LYS A 31 30.23 18.75 11.51
N GLU A 32 29.24 17.94 11.87
CA GLU A 32 28.88 16.80 11.06
C GLU A 32 28.37 17.37 9.73
N GLU A 33 29.21 17.27 8.69
CA GLU A 33 28.66 17.15 7.34
C GLU A 33 27.87 15.84 7.34
N VAL A 34 26.60 15.93 7.74
CA VAL A 34 25.63 14.87 7.50
C VAL A 34 25.45 14.86 5.99
N ASN A 35 26.22 14.01 5.32
CA ASN A 35 25.93 13.62 3.96
C ASN A 35 24.64 12.80 4.08
N VAL A 36 23.49 13.49 3.95
CA VAL A 36 22.18 12.86 3.90
C VAL A 36 22.17 12.04 2.62
N THR A 37 22.60 10.79 2.75
CA THR A 37 22.34 9.80 1.72
C THR A 37 20.82 9.67 1.70
N ALA A 38 20.22 9.92 0.54
CA ALA A 38 18.77 9.87 0.36
C ALA A 38 18.20 8.60 1.02
N PRO A 39 17.03 8.68 1.69
CA PRO A 39 16.45 7.55 2.40
C PRO A 39 16.41 6.33 1.48
N GLN A 40 16.94 5.22 1.98
CA GLN A 40 17.19 4.03 1.19
C GLN A 40 15.86 3.29 0.97
N ARG A 41 15.25 3.67 -0.16
CA ARG A 41 14.28 2.94 -0.99
C ARG A 41 14.16 1.43 -0.71
N VAL A 42 12.92 0.91 -0.68
CA VAL A 42 12.66 -0.51 -1.07
C VAL A 42 13.33 -0.68 -2.41
N SER A 43 14.38 -1.47 -2.43
CA SER A 43 15.19 -1.61 -3.61
C SER A 43 14.40 -2.42 -4.65
N ALA A 44 14.68 -2.20 -5.94
CA ALA A 44 14.20 -3.12 -6.99
C ALA A 44 14.58 -4.59 -6.67
N GLN A 45 15.61 -4.79 -5.84
CA GLN A 45 16.02 -6.08 -5.31
C GLN A 45 15.06 -6.64 -4.24
N ASP A 46 14.43 -5.80 -3.41
CA ASP A 46 13.42 -6.23 -2.44
C ASP A 46 12.12 -6.62 -3.16
N GLU A 47 11.67 -5.81 -4.13
CA GLU A 47 10.51 -6.16 -4.98
C GLU A 47 10.74 -7.47 -5.75
N ALA A 48 11.92 -7.63 -6.36
CA ALA A 48 12.29 -8.87 -7.04
C ALA A 48 12.37 -10.05 -6.07
N THR A 49 12.84 -9.83 -4.83
CA THR A 49 12.88 -10.87 -3.79
C THR A 49 11.49 -11.29 -3.37
N ILE A 50 10.58 -10.33 -3.19
CA ILE A 50 9.18 -10.59 -2.83
C ILE A 50 8.48 -11.36 -3.96
N SER A 51 8.54 -10.88 -5.22
CA SER A 51 7.92 -11.56 -6.36
C SER A 51 8.48 -12.98 -6.54
N ALA A 52 9.81 -13.14 -6.56
CA ALA A 52 10.44 -14.45 -6.73
C ALA A 52 10.09 -15.42 -5.58
N SER A 53 9.95 -14.90 -4.36
CA SER A 53 9.55 -15.71 -3.19
C SER A 53 8.08 -16.08 -3.25
N ALA A 54 7.20 -15.20 -3.73
CA ALA A 54 5.77 -15.47 -3.91
C ALA A 54 5.54 -16.57 -4.95
N VAL A 55 6.21 -16.50 -6.11
CA VAL A 55 6.12 -17.54 -7.15
C VAL A 55 6.62 -18.90 -6.63
N LYS A 56 7.70 -18.91 -5.83
CA LYS A 56 8.18 -20.15 -5.21
C LYS A 56 7.21 -20.69 -4.16
N ALA A 57 6.64 -19.81 -3.32
CA ALA A 57 5.66 -20.21 -2.32
C ALA A 57 4.43 -20.84 -3.00
N LEU A 58 3.97 -20.23 -4.10
CA LEU A 58 2.88 -20.76 -4.93
C LEU A 58 3.20 -22.16 -5.44
N ARG A 59 4.41 -22.36 -5.99
CA ARG A 59 4.88 -23.65 -6.48
C ARG A 59 4.85 -24.72 -5.38
N HIS A 60 5.31 -24.39 -4.18
CA HIS A 60 5.30 -25.32 -3.05
C HIS A 60 3.88 -25.64 -2.56
N ILE A 61 2.98 -24.65 -2.52
CA ILE A 61 1.56 -24.90 -2.19
C ILE A 61 0.91 -25.81 -3.24
N ALA A 62 1.12 -25.53 -4.54
CA ALA A 62 0.61 -26.36 -5.62
C ALA A 62 1.20 -27.78 -5.61
N ALA A 63 2.49 -27.93 -5.28
CA ALA A 63 3.13 -29.24 -5.09
C ALA A 63 2.53 -30.01 -3.91
N ALA A 64 2.31 -29.35 -2.77
CA ALA A 64 1.65 -29.94 -1.60
C ALA A 64 0.26 -30.46 -1.98
N ARG A 65 -0.53 -29.66 -2.71
CA ARG A 65 -1.83 -30.11 -3.25
C ARG A 65 -1.72 -31.29 -4.21
N GLY A 66 -0.69 -31.31 -5.06
CA GLY A 66 -0.39 -32.44 -5.94
C GLY A 66 -0.17 -33.75 -5.17
N GLU A 67 0.55 -33.69 -4.05
CA GLU A 67 0.80 -34.85 -3.18
C GLU A 67 -0.45 -35.30 -2.39
N LEU A 68 -1.44 -34.42 -2.21
CA LEU A 68 -2.72 -34.76 -1.57
C LEU A 68 -3.76 -35.32 -2.54
N ASN A 69 -3.54 -35.19 -3.85
CA ASN A 69 -4.46 -35.61 -4.89
C ASN A 69 -4.08 -36.97 -5.48
N GLY A 70 -5.06 -37.86 -5.64
CA GLY A 70 -4.90 -39.20 -6.20
C GLY A 70 -5.27 -40.32 -5.23
N ASP A 71 -5.06 -41.58 -5.64
CA ASP A 71 -5.49 -42.76 -4.86
C ASP A 71 -4.66 -43.00 -3.59
N ASN A 72 -3.44 -42.45 -3.53
CA ASN A 72 -2.53 -42.57 -2.39
C ASN A 72 -1.93 -41.20 -2.01
N PRO A 73 -2.64 -40.41 -1.19
CA PRO A 73 -2.13 -39.13 -0.69
C PRO A 73 -0.87 -39.30 0.16
N ASP A 74 0.15 -38.47 -0.09
CA ASP A 74 1.41 -38.43 0.66
C ASP A 74 1.44 -37.20 1.59
N ALA A 75 0.82 -37.34 2.76
CA ALA A 75 0.70 -36.26 3.73
C ALA A 75 2.06 -35.75 4.25
N GLU A 76 3.09 -36.60 4.28
CA GLU A 76 4.42 -36.20 4.76
C GLU A 76 5.17 -35.35 3.73
N LYS A 77 5.08 -35.70 2.44
CA LYS A 77 5.59 -34.80 1.39
C LYS A 77 4.80 -33.50 1.32
N ALA A 78 3.48 -33.54 1.46
CA ALA A 78 2.67 -32.32 1.51
C ALA A 78 3.12 -31.40 2.65
N LYS A 79 3.34 -31.93 3.87
CA LYS A 79 3.90 -31.15 4.99
C LYS A 79 5.28 -30.56 4.69
N ALA A 80 6.15 -31.32 4.02
CA ALA A 80 7.49 -30.85 3.65
C ALA A 80 7.43 -29.68 2.65
N GLU A 81 6.55 -29.75 1.66
CA GLU A 81 6.30 -28.66 0.72
C GLU A 81 5.71 -27.43 1.43
N LEU A 82 4.74 -27.61 2.34
CA LEU A 82 4.19 -26.51 3.15
C LEU A 82 5.23 -25.87 4.08
N ALA A 83 6.24 -26.61 4.55
CA ALA A 83 7.34 -26.05 5.32
C ALA A 83 8.24 -25.12 4.47
N GLN A 84 8.37 -25.38 3.16
CA GLN A 84 9.11 -24.50 2.26
C GLN A 84 8.29 -23.26 1.89
N ALA A 85 6.98 -23.42 1.63
CA ALA A 85 6.09 -22.31 1.35
C ALA A 85 6.11 -21.27 2.48
N ASP A 86 6.08 -21.73 3.73
CA ASP A 86 6.06 -20.86 4.91
C ASP A 86 7.34 -20.08 5.12
N LYS A 87 8.51 -20.71 4.93
CA LYS A 87 9.80 -20.00 4.91
C LYS A 87 9.82 -18.89 3.87
N LEU A 88 9.21 -19.11 2.71
CA LEU A 88 9.15 -18.11 1.64
C LEU A 88 8.16 -16.99 1.99
N LEU A 89 7.02 -17.31 2.63
CA LEU A 89 6.09 -16.30 3.16
C LEU A 89 6.74 -15.44 4.24
N ASP A 90 7.60 -16.02 5.08
CA ASP A 90 8.39 -15.28 6.07
C ASP A 90 9.45 -14.38 5.42
N ILE A 91 10.11 -14.85 4.36
CA ILE A 91 11.03 -14.01 3.56
C ILE A 91 10.27 -12.82 2.94
N ILE A 92 9.08 -13.06 2.39
CA ILE A 92 8.24 -11.97 1.85
C ILE A 92 7.90 -10.99 2.96
N ARG A 93 7.43 -11.46 4.12
CA ARG A 93 7.10 -10.60 5.26
C ARG A 93 8.32 -9.79 5.74
N ALA A 94 9.49 -10.42 5.84
CA ALA A 94 10.71 -9.75 6.29
C ALA A 94 11.20 -8.70 5.29
N ALA A 95 10.88 -8.86 4.00
CA ALA A 95 11.18 -7.89 2.95
C ALA A 95 10.15 -6.74 2.89
N LEU A 96 9.00 -6.85 3.57
CA LEU A 96 8.03 -5.75 3.69
C LEU A 96 8.49 -4.74 4.75
N PRO A 97 8.65 -3.46 4.41
CA PRO A 97 9.10 -2.48 5.40
C PRO A 97 8.06 -2.21 6.51
N THR A 98 6.77 -2.45 6.24
CA THR A 98 5.69 -2.30 7.23
C THR A 98 5.75 -3.28 8.39
N ALA A 99 6.25 -4.50 8.17
CA ALA A 99 6.33 -5.53 9.21
C ALA A 99 7.21 -5.07 10.38
N GLN A 100 8.33 -4.41 10.07
CA GLN A 100 9.23 -3.85 11.07
C GLN A 100 8.58 -2.70 11.86
N ILE A 101 7.72 -1.92 11.22
CA ILE A 101 7.01 -0.82 11.87
C ILE A 101 5.93 -1.36 12.81
N LYS A 102 5.18 -2.38 12.37
CA LYS A 102 4.17 -3.05 13.19
C LYS A 102 4.76 -3.72 14.42
N ASP A 103 5.91 -4.38 14.28
CA ASP A 103 6.63 -4.95 15.43
C ASP A 103 7.02 -3.86 16.45
N ARG A 104 7.51 -2.70 15.98
CA ARG A 104 7.85 -1.57 16.85
C ARG A 104 6.60 -0.96 17.52
N ILE A 105 5.49 -0.84 16.81
CA ILE A 105 4.20 -0.41 17.37
C ILE A 105 3.72 -1.40 18.45
N TRP A 106 3.85 -2.70 18.19
CA TRP A 106 3.51 -3.73 19.17
C TRP A 106 4.36 -3.61 20.44
N VAL A 107 5.68 -3.39 20.31
CA VAL A 107 6.58 -3.16 21.45
C VAL A 107 6.14 -1.93 22.25
N ALA A 108 5.89 -0.80 21.58
CA ALA A 108 5.40 0.42 22.24
C ALA A 108 4.06 0.18 22.97
N LYS A 109 3.12 -0.54 22.35
CA LYS A 109 1.84 -0.94 22.98
C LYS A 109 2.06 -1.82 24.21
N LYS A 110 3.05 -2.71 24.18
CA LYS A 110 3.39 -3.57 25.33
C LYS A 110 4.04 -2.81 26.46
N HIS A 111 5.00 -1.93 26.19
CA HIS A 111 5.58 -1.06 27.23
C HIS A 111 4.50 -0.16 27.84
N LEU A 112 3.59 0.35 27.01
CA LEU A 112 2.44 1.12 27.48
C LEU A 112 1.48 0.31 28.36
N GLU A 113 1.54 -1.02 28.48
CA GLU A 113 0.72 -1.78 29.44
C GLU A 113 1.25 -1.62 30.88
N TYR A 114 2.57 -1.56 31.08
CA TYR A 114 3.18 -1.65 32.41
C TYR A 114 4.13 -0.51 32.78
N GLU A 115 4.49 0.35 31.84
CA GLU A 115 5.31 1.55 32.08
C GLU A 115 4.46 2.82 32.14
N ASP A 116 5.06 3.90 32.65
CA ASP A 116 4.52 5.25 32.58
C ASP A 116 4.64 5.80 31.16
N THR A 117 3.68 6.62 30.73
CA THR A 117 3.62 7.13 29.35
C THR A 117 4.89 7.89 28.93
N GLN A 118 5.57 8.56 29.85
CA GLN A 118 6.82 9.28 29.60
C GLN A 118 8.00 8.35 29.29
N ALA A 119 7.99 7.13 29.84
CA ALA A 119 9.03 6.13 29.59
C ALA A 119 8.89 5.49 28.19
N VAL A 120 7.68 5.50 27.64
CA VAL A 120 7.34 4.90 26.33
C VAL A 120 7.56 5.89 25.16
N LEU A 121 7.60 7.20 25.39
CA LEU A 121 7.82 8.21 24.35
C LEU A 121 9.05 7.94 23.43
N PRO A 122 10.20 7.45 23.95
CA PRO A 122 11.35 7.09 23.11
C PRO A 122 11.06 5.96 22.11
N ASP A 123 10.12 5.05 22.40
CA ASP A 123 9.76 3.95 21.50
C ASP A 123 9.08 4.43 20.22
N LEU A 124 8.53 5.65 20.22
CA LEU A 124 7.90 6.25 19.03
C LEU A 124 8.93 6.72 18.01
N ILE A 125 10.14 7.10 18.42
CA ILE A 125 11.19 7.63 17.56
C ILE A 125 11.53 6.68 16.39
N PRO A 126 11.83 5.39 16.62
CA PRO A 126 12.08 4.46 15.52
C PRO A 126 10.83 4.15 14.68
N ILE A 127 9.62 4.39 15.18
CA ILE A 127 8.37 4.24 14.39
C ILE A 127 8.25 5.42 13.41
N TYR A 128 8.49 6.66 13.87
CA TYR A 128 8.54 7.83 12.98
C TYR A 128 9.60 7.68 11.88
N ALA A 129 10.81 7.28 12.25
CA ALA A 129 11.90 7.10 11.29
C ALA A 129 11.53 6.12 10.16
N SER A 130 10.88 5.00 10.49
CA SER A 130 10.47 4.05 9.46
C SER A 130 9.19 4.43 8.72
N LEU A 131 8.30 5.24 9.30
CA LEU A 131 7.21 5.89 8.55
C LEU A 131 7.72 6.96 7.58
N ASP A 132 8.84 7.62 7.90
CA ASP A 132 9.55 8.53 7.00
C ASP A 132 10.23 7.76 5.87
N GLU A 133 10.86 6.62 6.14
CA GLU A 133 11.41 5.72 5.10
C GLU A 133 10.33 5.17 4.15
N LEU A 134 9.10 4.99 4.65
CA LEU A 134 7.97 4.49 3.86
C LEU A 134 7.22 5.57 3.06
N VAL A 135 7.47 6.85 3.32
CA VAL A 135 6.74 7.96 2.68
C VAL A 135 6.97 8.04 1.16
N ASP A 136 7.92 7.26 0.63
CA ASP A 136 8.22 7.15 -0.79
C ASP A 136 7.55 5.93 -1.46
N TYR A 137 6.80 5.12 -0.71
CA TYR A 137 6.15 3.92 -1.23
C TYR A 137 4.65 3.89 -0.99
N VAL A 138 4.21 4.40 0.16
CA VAL A 138 2.86 4.18 0.66
C VAL A 138 2.38 5.37 1.51
N PRO A 139 1.09 5.72 1.48
CA PRO A 139 0.57 6.84 2.28
C PRO A 139 0.80 6.61 3.78
N THR A 140 1.80 7.27 4.36
CA THR A 140 2.05 7.23 5.81
C THR A 140 1.43 8.39 6.56
N SER A 141 0.77 9.34 5.88
CA SER A 141 0.21 10.56 6.49
C SER A 141 -0.81 10.26 7.59
N GLN A 142 -1.74 9.33 7.37
CA GLN A 142 -2.69 8.91 8.41
C GLN A 142 -2.00 8.19 9.56
N ALA A 143 -1.07 7.27 9.26
CA ALA A 143 -0.29 6.57 10.30
C ALA A 143 0.51 7.55 11.16
N LYS A 144 1.15 8.56 10.54
CA LYS A 144 1.88 9.64 11.21
C LYS A 144 0.96 10.53 12.04
N GLN A 145 -0.22 10.87 11.52
CA GLN A 145 -1.20 11.66 12.26
C GLN A 145 -1.66 10.90 13.53
N HIS A 146 -2.02 9.63 13.42
CA HIS A 146 -2.36 8.81 14.58
C HIS A 146 -1.18 8.66 15.55
N LEU A 147 0.05 8.60 15.04
CA LEU A 147 1.25 8.54 15.88
C LEU A 147 1.50 9.87 16.62
N ASP A 148 1.21 11.01 15.99
CA ASP A 148 1.24 12.33 16.62
C ASP A 148 0.18 12.44 17.73
N ASP A 149 -1.03 11.93 17.48
CA ASP A 149 -2.11 11.88 18.47
C ASP A 149 -1.74 10.95 19.64
N ALA A 150 -1.08 9.81 19.38
CA ALA A 150 -0.56 8.90 20.41
C ALA A 150 0.52 9.59 21.26
N LYS A 151 1.45 10.30 20.62
CA LYS A 151 2.51 11.07 21.31
C LYS A 151 1.92 12.16 22.19
N GLN A 152 0.87 12.84 21.73
CA GLN A 152 0.20 13.88 22.51
C GLN A 152 -0.51 13.28 23.72
N ALA A 153 -1.27 12.20 23.54
CA ALA A 153 -1.92 11.48 24.63
C ALA A 153 -0.91 10.97 25.69
N MET A 154 0.25 10.46 25.26
CA MET A 154 1.33 10.06 26.18
C MET A 154 1.89 11.23 27.00
N LYS A 155 2.05 12.42 26.40
CA LYS A 155 2.48 13.63 27.12
C LYS A 155 1.47 14.06 28.17
N ASP A 156 0.18 13.90 27.86
CA ASP A 156 -0.93 14.25 28.74
C ASP A 156 -1.19 13.18 29.83
N GLY A 157 -0.45 12.06 29.78
CA GLY A 157 -0.57 10.95 30.71
C GLY A 157 -1.74 10.00 30.43
N ASP A 158 -2.44 10.18 29.31
CA ASP A 158 -3.58 9.36 28.93
C ASP A 158 -3.13 8.08 28.22
N LYS A 159 -2.91 7.05 29.03
CA LYS A 159 -2.47 5.72 28.60
C LYS A 159 -3.53 4.99 27.75
N ALA A 160 -4.82 5.27 27.95
CA ALA A 160 -5.89 4.62 27.19
C ALA A 160 -5.98 5.20 25.78
N GLN A 161 -6.01 6.53 25.68
CA GLN A 161 -6.03 7.23 24.39
C GLN A 161 -4.74 7.03 23.59
N ALA A 162 -3.58 6.99 24.27
CA ALA A 162 -2.31 6.67 23.62
C ALA A 162 -2.32 5.25 23.01
N ARG A 163 -2.96 4.28 23.68
CA ARG A 163 -3.10 2.92 23.14
C ARG A 163 -4.03 2.88 21.94
N GLU A 164 -5.19 3.54 22.02
CA GLU A 164 -6.16 3.63 20.93
C GLU A 164 -5.54 4.26 19.68
N ASN A 165 -4.76 5.33 19.85
CA ASN A 165 -4.07 5.96 18.73
C ASN A 165 -2.94 5.09 18.15
N LEU A 166 -2.22 4.30 18.97
CA LEU A 166 -1.27 3.31 18.47
C LEU A 166 -1.96 2.16 17.72
N ASP A 167 -3.15 1.74 18.16
CA ASP A 167 -4.00 0.79 17.42
C ASP A 167 -4.41 1.40 16.07
N ALA A 168 -4.82 2.66 16.04
CA ALA A 168 -5.14 3.37 14.80
C ALA A 168 -3.94 3.57 13.87
N THR A 169 -2.72 3.75 14.41
CA THR A 169 -1.48 3.77 13.61
C THR A 169 -1.21 2.41 12.96
N ASP A 170 -1.39 1.30 13.70
CA ASP A 170 -1.25 -0.08 13.18
C ASP A 170 -2.29 -0.38 12.10
N ASP A 171 -3.54 0.04 12.31
CA ASP A 171 -4.64 -0.09 11.34
C ASP A 171 -4.38 0.74 10.07
N ALA A 172 -3.84 1.96 10.20
CA ALA A 172 -3.45 2.78 9.05
C ALA A 172 -2.31 2.13 8.24
N LEU A 173 -1.42 1.38 8.89
CA LEU A 173 -0.40 0.56 8.24
C LEU A 173 -0.98 -0.74 7.65
N LEU A 174 -2.14 -1.18 8.11
CA LEU A 174 -2.88 -2.27 7.48
C LEU A 174 -3.35 -1.88 6.07
N TYR A 175 -3.62 -0.60 5.81
CA TYR A 175 -3.94 -0.07 4.47
C TYR A 175 -2.73 -0.02 3.53
N VAL A 176 -1.53 0.01 4.10
CA VAL A 176 -0.24 -0.08 3.41
C VAL A 176 0.08 -1.54 3.04
N GLU A 177 -0.30 -2.49 3.90
CA GLU A 177 -0.22 -3.94 3.66
C GLU A 177 -1.45 -4.54 2.97
N ALA A 178 -2.54 -3.77 2.81
CA ALA A 178 -3.87 -4.26 2.41
C ALA A 178 -3.93 -4.94 1.04
N ASP A 179 -2.86 -4.85 0.26
CA ASP A 179 -2.79 -5.48 -1.04
C ASP A 179 -2.27 -6.94 -1.00
N LEU A 180 -1.69 -7.44 0.10
CA LEU A 180 -1.11 -8.80 0.12
C LEU A 180 -1.75 -9.69 1.19
N PRO A 181 -2.46 -10.77 0.83
CA PRO A 181 -3.11 -11.67 1.79
C PRO A 181 -2.10 -12.58 2.52
N LEU A 182 -0.92 -12.11 2.91
CA LEU A 182 0.17 -12.94 3.47
C LEU A 182 -0.21 -13.57 4.81
N HIS A 183 -0.79 -12.80 5.73
CA HIS A 183 -1.24 -13.32 7.01
C HIS A 183 -2.38 -14.33 6.85
N ALA A 184 -3.34 -14.03 5.98
CA ALA A 184 -4.42 -14.95 5.63
C ALA A 184 -3.87 -16.23 5.00
N THR A 185 -2.90 -16.11 4.08
CA THR A 185 -2.21 -17.26 3.46
C THR A 185 -1.50 -18.12 4.51
N GLN A 186 -0.75 -17.53 5.43
CA GLN A 186 -0.08 -18.27 6.49
C GLN A 186 -1.08 -18.99 7.40
N THR A 187 -2.17 -18.33 7.76
CA THR A 187 -3.25 -18.94 8.56
C THR A 187 -3.84 -20.15 7.83
N LEU A 188 -4.06 -20.05 6.52
CA LEU A 188 -4.54 -21.15 5.69
C LEU A 188 -3.50 -22.29 5.59
N VAL A 189 -2.21 -21.96 5.44
CA VAL A 189 -1.12 -22.95 5.43
C VAL A 189 -1.02 -23.69 6.77
N ASP A 190 -1.14 -22.98 7.89
CA ASP A 190 -1.13 -23.57 9.23
C ASP A 190 -2.37 -24.43 9.50
N GLN A 191 -3.54 -23.98 9.06
CA GLN A 191 -4.76 -24.76 9.12
C GLN A 191 -4.63 -26.05 8.30
N ALA A 192 -4.09 -25.98 7.08
CA ALA A 192 -3.84 -27.16 6.27
C ALA A 192 -2.87 -28.14 6.96
N ARG A 193 -1.79 -27.65 7.59
CA ARG A 193 -0.88 -28.51 8.39
C ARG A 193 -1.58 -29.16 9.58
N ALA A 194 -2.45 -28.42 10.26
CA ALA A 194 -3.23 -28.95 11.38
C ALA A 194 -4.16 -30.08 10.90
N ASP A 195 -4.78 -29.93 9.73
CA ASP A 195 -5.65 -30.95 9.15
C ASP A 195 -4.86 -32.16 8.63
N LEU A 196 -3.69 -31.96 8.02
CA LEU A 196 -2.75 -33.05 7.70
C LEU A 196 -2.26 -33.81 8.94
N SER A 197 -2.10 -33.13 10.07
CA SER A 197 -1.73 -33.76 11.34
C SER A 197 -2.84 -34.63 11.93
N LYS A 198 -4.11 -34.35 11.56
CA LYS A 198 -5.28 -35.18 11.87
C LYS A 198 -5.52 -36.28 10.83
N GLY A 199 -4.74 -36.32 9.75
CA GLY A 199 -4.93 -37.23 8.62
C GLY A 199 -6.05 -36.81 7.65
N ASP A 200 -6.58 -35.60 7.77
CA ASP A 200 -7.65 -35.09 6.90
C ASP A 200 -7.07 -34.39 5.67
N THR A 201 -6.73 -35.19 4.66
CA THR A 201 -6.11 -34.71 3.42
C THR A 201 -7.08 -33.90 2.56
N LYS A 202 -8.40 -34.14 2.67
CA LYS A 202 -9.42 -33.41 1.90
C LYS A 202 -9.66 -32.02 2.48
N ALA A 203 -9.76 -31.89 3.81
CA ALA A 203 -9.83 -30.58 4.45
C ALA A 203 -8.57 -29.77 4.15
N ALA A 204 -7.39 -30.39 4.24
CA ALA A 204 -6.13 -29.74 3.88
C ALA A 204 -6.11 -29.23 2.43
N ASP A 205 -6.49 -30.05 1.43
CA ASP A 205 -6.52 -29.60 0.03
C ASP A 205 -7.53 -28.46 -0.22
N THR A 206 -8.68 -28.49 0.47
CA THR A 206 -9.69 -27.42 0.39
C THR A 206 -9.12 -26.09 0.88
N VAL A 207 -8.46 -26.11 2.04
CA VAL A 207 -7.84 -24.90 2.63
C VAL A 207 -6.65 -24.43 1.79
N LEU A 208 -5.85 -25.36 1.25
CA LEU A 208 -4.72 -25.03 0.37
C LEU A 208 -5.15 -24.43 -0.95
N THR A 209 -6.36 -24.74 -1.44
CA THR A 209 -6.93 -24.06 -2.61
C THR A 209 -7.07 -22.55 -2.34
N ALA A 210 -7.57 -22.16 -1.17
CA ALA A 210 -7.70 -20.76 -0.79
C ALA A 210 -6.32 -20.09 -0.56
N ALA A 211 -5.35 -20.84 -0.02
CA ALA A 211 -3.97 -20.34 0.13
C ALA A 211 -3.31 -20.09 -1.24
N GLU A 212 -3.50 -21.00 -2.20
CA GLU A 212 -2.98 -20.86 -3.56
C GLU A 212 -3.54 -19.61 -4.24
N ASP A 213 -4.86 -19.40 -4.18
CA ASP A 213 -5.52 -18.22 -4.76
C ASP A 213 -4.95 -16.91 -4.15
N ASN A 214 -4.64 -16.91 -2.86
CA ASN A 214 -3.99 -15.78 -2.18
C ASN A 214 -2.53 -15.54 -2.61
N VAL A 215 -1.73 -16.58 -2.88
CA VAL A 215 -0.33 -16.40 -3.32
C VAL A 215 -0.23 -16.02 -4.81
N VAL A 216 -1.15 -16.52 -5.64
CA VAL A 216 -1.30 -16.02 -7.02
C VAL A 216 -1.54 -14.51 -7.01
N LEU A 217 -2.40 -14.04 -6.10
CA LEU A 217 -2.69 -12.62 -5.92
C LEU A 217 -1.44 -11.81 -5.55
N VAL A 218 -0.61 -12.30 -4.62
CA VAL A 218 0.67 -11.68 -4.24
C VAL A 218 1.58 -11.57 -5.47
N SER A 219 1.79 -12.67 -6.19
CA SER A 219 2.73 -12.71 -7.32
C SER A 219 2.33 -11.77 -8.46
N PHE A 220 1.02 -11.69 -8.76
CA PHE A 220 0.52 -10.79 -9.80
C PHE A 220 0.59 -9.32 -9.40
N ARG A 221 0.35 -9.00 -8.12
CA ARG A 221 0.34 -7.61 -7.65
C ARG A 221 1.71 -6.94 -7.79
N PHE A 222 2.82 -7.66 -7.60
CA PHE A 222 4.15 -7.05 -7.69
C PHE A 222 4.67 -6.86 -9.12
N ASP A 223 4.33 -7.76 -10.05
CA ASP A 223 4.85 -7.70 -11.42
C ASP A 223 3.85 -7.13 -12.45
N SER A 224 2.64 -6.74 -12.02
CA SER A 224 1.65 -6.17 -12.92
C SER A 224 2.03 -4.74 -13.32
N PRO A 225 2.04 -4.41 -14.63
CA PRO A 225 2.31 -3.06 -15.09
C PRO A 225 1.37 -2.01 -14.48
N LEU A 226 0.12 -2.36 -14.16
CA LEU A 226 -0.81 -1.43 -13.51
C LEU A 226 -0.41 -1.11 -12.06
N THR A 227 0.14 -2.08 -11.33
CA THR A 227 0.63 -1.81 -9.96
C THR A 227 1.87 -0.94 -9.98
N LEU A 228 2.79 -1.21 -10.92
CA LEU A 228 3.99 -0.39 -11.08
C LEU A 228 3.64 1.03 -11.52
N ALA A 229 2.67 1.19 -12.44
CA ALA A 229 2.13 2.51 -12.82
C ALA A 229 1.46 3.23 -11.64
N LYS A 230 0.67 2.52 -10.82
CA LYS A 230 0.05 3.06 -9.59
C LYS A 230 1.10 3.62 -8.64
N ALA A 231 2.15 2.85 -8.36
CA ALA A 231 3.22 3.25 -7.47
C ALA A 231 3.99 4.47 -8.01
N ALA A 232 4.31 4.47 -9.31
CA ALA A 232 4.99 5.58 -9.96
C ALA A 232 4.15 6.88 -9.94
N LEU A 233 2.86 6.82 -10.27
CA LEU A 233 1.97 8.00 -10.19
C LEU A 233 1.83 8.54 -8.76
N TRP A 234 1.82 7.64 -7.78
CA TRP A 234 1.76 8.05 -6.38
C TRP A 234 3.01 8.82 -5.97
N ARG A 235 4.20 8.31 -6.31
CA ARG A 235 5.47 8.99 -6.05
C ARG A 235 5.54 10.33 -6.79
N ALA A 236 5.16 10.36 -8.06
CA ALA A 236 5.08 11.60 -8.83
C ALA A 236 4.21 12.66 -8.13
N ASN A 237 3.09 12.25 -7.53
CA ASN A 237 2.26 13.15 -6.74
C ASN A 237 2.96 13.65 -5.47
N GLN A 238 3.64 12.77 -4.71
CA GLN A 238 4.38 13.18 -3.50
C GLN A 238 5.54 14.13 -3.83
N GLU A 239 6.35 13.79 -4.82
CA GLU A 239 7.50 14.58 -5.27
C GLU A 239 7.04 15.96 -5.76
N TYR A 240 5.93 16.01 -6.51
CA TYR A 240 5.35 17.28 -6.95
C TYR A 240 4.88 18.13 -5.76
N LEU A 241 4.25 17.53 -4.75
CA LEU A 241 3.82 18.23 -3.53
C LEU A 241 5.02 18.72 -2.69
N ALA A 242 6.15 18.01 -2.74
CA ALA A 242 7.39 18.39 -2.09
C ALA A 242 8.16 19.50 -2.84
N GLY A 243 7.77 19.82 -4.07
CA GLY A 243 8.46 20.79 -4.95
C GLY A 243 9.62 20.17 -5.75
N GLU A 244 9.72 18.85 -5.75
CA GLU A 244 10.76 18.06 -6.39
C GLU A 244 10.37 17.69 -7.84
N SER A 245 10.21 18.71 -8.69
CA SER A 245 9.65 18.56 -10.05
C SER A 245 10.42 17.59 -10.95
N ASP A 246 11.75 17.49 -10.82
CA ASP A 246 12.56 16.58 -11.63
C ASP A 246 12.30 15.11 -11.27
N TYR A 247 12.15 14.81 -9.98
CA TYR A 247 11.80 13.49 -9.50
C TYR A 247 10.36 13.13 -9.89
N ALA A 248 9.42 14.09 -9.76
CA ALA A 248 8.04 13.89 -10.21
C ALA A 248 7.97 13.54 -11.71
N LYS A 249 8.73 14.24 -12.56
CA LYS A 249 8.83 13.92 -14.00
C LYS A 249 9.43 12.54 -14.26
N ALA A 250 10.46 12.15 -13.52
CA ALA A 250 11.06 10.83 -13.65
C ALA A 250 10.03 9.72 -13.35
N ASP A 251 9.28 9.87 -12.27
CA ASP A 251 8.22 8.92 -11.91
C ASP A 251 7.04 8.92 -12.89
N LEU A 252 6.66 10.07 -13.47
CA LEU A 252 5.65 10.11 -14.55
C LEU A 252 6.11 9.36 -15.79
N ASN A 253 7.39 9.45 -16.16
CA ASN A 253 7.95 8.67 -17.26
C ASN A 253 7.91 7.16 -16.98
N ASP A 254 8.17 6.75 -15.73
CA ASP A 254 8.05 5.35 -15.35
C ASP A 254 6.59 4.89 -15.35
N ALA A 255 5.65 5.71 -14.88
CA ALA A 255 4.23 5.43 -14.99
C ALA A 255 3.79 5.24 -16.45
N VAL A 256 4.23 6.11 -17.37
CA VAL A 256 3.95 5.99 -18.81
C VAL A 256 4.47 4.67 -19.38
N LYS A 257 5.73 4.28 -19.09
CA LYS A 257 6.28 3.00 -19.56
C LYS A 257 5.44 1.81 -19.12
N GLN A 258 4.96 1.84 -17.87
CA GLN A 258 4.16 0.77 -17.31
C GLN A 258 2.73 0.75 -17.87
N LEU A 259 2.12 1.92 -18.08
CA LEU A 259 0.82 2.03 -18.75
C LEU A 259 0.90 1.57 -20.22
N GLU A 260 1.98 1.85 -20.93
CA GLU A 260 2.22 1.33 -22.28
C GLU A 260 2.34 -0.21 -22.33
N GLN A 261 2.86 -0.82 -21.26
CA GLN A 261 2.86 -2.28 -21.12
C GLN A 261 1.45 -2.80 -20.81
N ALA A 262 0.71 -2.13 -19.91
CA ALA A 262 -0.70 -2.45 -19.65
C ALA A 262 -1.59 -2.31 -20.90
N ALA A 263 -1.29 -1.33 -21.77
CA ALA A 263 -1.94 -1.12 -23.06
C ALA A 263 -1.66 -2.24 -24.09
N LYS A 264 -0.82 -3.22 -23.75
CA LYS A 264 -0.62 -4.45 -24.54
C LYS A 264 -1.35 -5.67 -23.93
N SER A 265 -2.13 -5.46 -22.88
CA SER A 265 -2.87 -6.53 -22.20
C SER A 265 -3.87 -7.23 -23.12
N GLY A 266 -4.03 -8.54 -22.92
CA GLY A 266 -5.08 -9.33 -23.55
C GLY A 266 -6.49 -9.03 -22.99
N ASP A 267 -6.58 -8.34 -21.85
CA ASP A 267 -7.84 -7.87 -21.29
C ASP A 267 -8.23 -6.52 -21.93
N ASP A 268 -9.38 -6.50 -22.63
CA ASP A 268 -9.84 -5.35 -23.41
C ASP A 268 -10.07 -4.09 -22.59
N ILE A 269 -10.57 -4.23 -21.36
CA ILE A 269 -10.86 -3.11 -20.46
C ILE A 269 -9.55 -2.48 -19.98
N THR A 270 -8.63 -3.30 -19.47
CA THR A 270 -7.28 -2.88 -19.09
C THR A 270 -6.57 -2.20 -20.25
N ARG A 271 -6.61 -2.81 -21.44
CA ARG A 271 -5.94 -2.29 -22.63
C ARG A 271 -6.45 -0.90 -23.03
N LYS A 272 -7.77 -0.73 -23.09
CA LYS A 272 -8.38 0.56 -23.45
C LYS A 272 -8.08 1.63 -22.40
N ALA A 273 -8.39 1.35 -21.13
CA ALA A 273 -8.17 2.31 -20.06
C ALA A 273 -6.70 2.73 -19.94
N ALA A 274 -5.75 1.79 -20.07
CA ALA A 274 -4.33 2.13 -20.09
C ALA A 274 -3.93 2.97 -21.32
N THR A 275 -4.51 2.68 -22.49
CA THR A 275 -4.28 3.47 -23.72
C THR A 275 -4.75 4.91 -23.54
N ASP A 276 -5.89 5.10 -22.88
CA ASP A 276 -6.47 6.43 -22.63
C ASP A 276 -5.69 7.22 -21.57
N LEU A 277 -5.14 6.54 -20.55
CA LEU A 277 -4.35 7.17 -19.49
C LEU A 277 -2.93 7.58 -19.91
N VAL A 278 -2.30 6.89 -20.87
CA VAL A 278 -0.95 7.26 -21.36
C VAL A 278 -0.84 8.74 -21.79
N PRO A 279 -1.71 9.28 -22.66
CA PRO A 279 -1.62 10.68 -23.05
C PRO A 279 -1.86 11.64 -21.87
N GLU A 280 -2.78 11.33 -20.96
CA GLU A 280 -3.05 12.17 -19.78
C GLU A 280 -1.82 12.31 -18.87
N VAL A 281 -1.12 11.20 -18.63
CA VAL A 281 0.10 11.18 -17.80
C VAL A 281 1.27 11.89 -18.51
N ARG A 282 1.38 11.77 -19.83
CA ARG A 282 2.38 12.53 -20.61
C ARG A 282 2.11 14.03 -20.58
N GLU A 283 0.86 14.44 -20.70
CA GLU A 283 0.49 15.85 -20.56
C GLU A 283 0.80 16.40 -19.17
N LEU A 284 0.63 15.59 -18.12
CA LEU A 284 1.05 15.94 -16.76
C LEU A 284 2.56 16.15 -16.68
N HIS A 285 3.36 15.26 -17.28
CA HIS A 285 4.81 15.39 -17.34
C HIS A 285 5.22 16.73 -17.97
N ASP A 286 4.60 17.08 -19.09
CA ASP A 286 4.90 18.32 -19.81
C ASP A 286 4.37 19.58 -19.09
N ALA A 287 3.26 19.44 -18.35
CA ALA A 287 2.65 20.52 -17.58
C ALA A 287 3.41 20.85 -16.28
N ILE A 288 4.14 19.89 -15.71
CA ILE A 288 5.12 20.15 -14.65
C ILE A 288 6.27 20.92 -15.30
N ALA A 289 6.14 22.24 -15.43
CA ALA A 289 7.24 23.10 -15.86
C ALA A 289 8.37 23.06 -14.81
N ASP A 290 9.56 23.58 -15.15
CA ASP A 290 10.62 23.90 -14.19
C ASP A 290 10.15 25.07 -13.30
N THR A 291 9.09 24.84 -12.52
CA THR A 291 8.56 25.76 -11.54
C THR A 291 9.58 25.81 -10.41
N GLY A 292 10.63 26.60 -10.62
CA GLY A 292 11.61 26.92 -9.60
C GLY A 292 10.89 27.38 -8.34
N THR A 293 11.04 26.61 -7.26
CA THR A 293 10.72 26.96 -5.88
C THR A 293 9.42 27.77 -5.75
N GLY A 294 8.29 27.19 -6.16
CA GLY A 294 6.97 27.80 -6.05
C GLY A 294 5.96 26.75 -5.58
N THR A 295 4.99 27.19 -4.78
CA THR A 295 3.87 26.36 -4.30
C THR A 295 3.23 25.58 -5.44
N ALA A 296 3.11 24.26 -5.28
CA ALA A 296 2.55 23.35 -6.27
C ALA A 296 1.16 23.79 -6.76
N ASP A 297 0.94 23.74 -8.08
CA ASP A 297 -0.28 24.16 -8.76
C ASP A 297 -1.44 23.23 -8.42
N GLU A 298 -2.56 23.78 -7.95
CA GLU A 298 -3.73 22.99 -7.51
C GLU A 298 -4.36 22.19 -8.66
N GLY A 299 -4.28 22.69 -9.90
CA GLY A 299 -4.76 21.96 -11.08
C GLY A 299 -3.90 20.74 -11.39
N ILE A 300 -2.57 20.87 -11.31
CA ILE A 300 -1.63 19.75 -11.47
C ILE A 300 -1.81 18.73 -10.33
N LYS A 301 -1.95 19.17 -9.08
CA LYS A 301 -2.24 18.28 -7.93
C LYS A 301 -3.51 17.46 -8.14
N SER A 302 -4.60 18.12 -8.53
CA SER A 302 -5.89 17.47 -8.79
C SER A 302 -5.76 16.42 -9.91
N ARG A 303 -5.08 16.76 -11.01
CA ARG A 303 -4.86 15.83 -12.14
C ARG A 303 -3.97 14.64 -11.77
N LEU A 304 -2.89 14.85 -11.00
CA LEU A 304 -2.04 13.78 -10.47
C LEU A 304 -2.84 12.84 -9.57
N ALA A 305 -3.61 13.38 -8.63
CA ALA A 305 -4.48 12.59 -7.76
C ALA A 305 -5.54 11.81 -8.54
N SER A 306 -6.20 12.45 -9.52
CA SER A 306 -7.20 11.80 -10.38
C SER A 306 -6.60 10.64 -11.17
N ASN A 307 -5.45 10.85 -11.84
CA ASN A 307 -4.76 9.80 -12.60
C ASN A 307 -4.30 8.64 -11.70
N TRP A 308 -3.75 8.94 -10.52
CA TRP A 308 -3.38 7.91 -9.55
C TRP A 308 -4.58 7.07 -9.15
N HIS A 309 -5.70 7.70 -8.81
CA HIS A 309 -6.91 6.99 -8.42
C HIS A 309 -7.50 6.15 -9.55
N ARG A 310 -7.44 6.61 -10.81
CA ARG A 310 -7.88 5.84 -11.98
C ARG A 310 -7.04 4.59 -12.16
N VAL A 311 -5.70 4.71 -12.10
CA VAL A 311 -4.80 3.56 -12.19
C VAL A 311 -4.95 2.62 -10.99
N LYS A 312 -5.21 3.13 -9.79
CA LYS A 312 -5.54 2.33 -8.61
C LYS A 312 -6.79 1.48 -8.83
N ALA A 313 -7.89 2.08 -9.26
CA ALA A 313 -9.13 1.37 -9.53
C ALA A 313 -8.95 0.30 -10.63
N LEU A 314 -8.17 0.61 -11.66
CA LEU A 314 -7.86 -0.33 -12.73
C LEU A 314 -6.98 -1.51 -12.27
N SER A 315 -5.99 -1.24 -11.41
CA SER A 315 -5.13 -2.25 -10.78
C SER A 315 -5.97 -3.20 -9.90
N GLU A 316 -6.85 -2.65 -9.06
CA GLU A 316 -7.78 -3.43 -8.22
C GLU A 316 -8.73 -4.30 -9.06
N ARG A 317 -9.31 -3.73 -10.12
CA ARG A 317 -10.15 -4.49 -11.07
C ARG A 317 -9.38 -5.62 -11.75
N SER A 318 -8.13 -5.38 -12.16
CA SER A 318 -7.30 -6.41 -12.79
C SER A 318 -7.06 -7.59 -11.84
N VAL A 319 -6.77 -7.28 -10.58
CA VAL A 319 -6.64 -8.24 -9.48
C VAL A 319 -7.92 -9.07 -9.27
N GLU A 320 -9.08 -8.42 -9.16
CA GLU A 320 -10.36 -9.09 -8.93
C GLU A 320 -10.80 -9.92 -10.15
N SER A 321 -10.52 -9.45 -11.35
CA SER A 321 -10.81 -10.19 -12.58
C SER A 321 -9.97 -11.45 -12.69
N LEU A 322 -8.73 -11.45 -12.19
CA LEU A 322 -7.88 -12.64 -12.18
C LEU A 322 -8.34 -13.67 -11.17
N SER A 323 -8.66 -13.26 -9.94
CA SER A 323 -9.22 -14.19 -8.95
C SER A 323 -10.50 -14.84 -9.47
N THR A 324 -11.37 -14.07 -10.13
CA THR A 324 -12.57 -14.57 -10.81
C THR A 324 -12.26 -15.49 -11.98
N GLY A 325 -11.22 -15.21 -12.77
CA GLY A 325 -10.78 -16.03 -13.90
C GLY A 325 -10.32 -17.43 -13.47
N TRP A 326 -9.58 -17.52 -12.35
CA TRP A 326 -9.16 -18.79 -11.76
C TRP A 326 -10.34 -19.56 -11.15
N GLN A 327 -11.29 -18.87 -10.51
CA GLN A 327 -12.53 -19.49 -10.01
C GLN A 327 -13.44 -20.01 -11.13
N ARG A 328 -13.48 -19.33 -12.29
CA ARG A 328 -14.24 -19.79 -13.48
C ARG A 328 -13.75 -21.09 -14.10
N LEU A 329 -12.47 -21.44 -13.92
CA LEU A 329 -11.97 -22.78 -14.27
C LEU A 329 -12.53 -23.86 -13.34
N ARG A 330 -13.20 -23.47 -12.22
CA ARG A 330 -13.71 -24.36 -11.19
C ARG A 330 -15.26 -24.32 -11.03
N ALA A 331 -15.97 -23.21 -11.28
CA ALA A 331 -17.45 -23.15 -11.39
C ALA A 331 -18.00 -21.79 -11.88
N GLU A 332 -19.29 -21.76 -12.24
CA GLU A 332 -20.10 -20.68 -12.84
C GLU A 332 -20.07 -19.33 -12.09
N GLY A 333 -19.42 -18.31 -12.66
CA GLY A 333 -19.41 -16.96 -12.07
C GLY A 333 -19.54 -15.84 -13.12
N VAL A 334 -20.66 -15.78 -13.85
CA VAL A 334 -20.87 -14.73 -14.87
C VAL A 334 -21.28 -13.40 -14.20
N ALA A 335 -22.03 -13.45 -13.10
CA ALA A 335 -22.45 -12.24 -12.35
C ALA A 335 -21.27 -11.50 -11.71
N LYS A 336 -20.27 -12.23 -11.18
CA LYS A 336 -19.09 -11.64 -10.53
C LYS A 336 -18.29 -10.70 -11.44
N LYS A 337 -18.15 -11.03 -12.73
CA LYS A 337 -17.50 -10.13 -13.69
C LYS A 337 -18.24 -8.82 -13.83
N ASP A 338 -19.57 -8.85 -13.98
CA ASP A 338 -20.34 -7.61 -14.13
C ASP A 338 -20.26 -6.77 -12.85
N LEU A 339 -20.23 -7.40 -11.66
CA LEU A 339 -20.03 -6.68 -10.40
C LEU A 339 -18.66 -6.01 -10.29
N ILE A 340 -17.60 -6.66 -10.77
CA ILE A 340 -16.25 -6.09 -10.85
C ILE A 340 -16.25 -4.86 -11.77
N GLU A 341 -16.88 -4.93 -12.94
CA GLU A 341 -16.97 -3.76 -13.83
C GLU A 341 -17.85 -2.65 -13.24
N ALA A 342 -18.94 -2.99 -12.54
CA ALA A 342 -19.77 -2.01 -11.83
C ALA A 342 -18.96 -1.27 -10.76
N LYS A 343 -18.10 -1.99 -10.03
CA LYS A 343 -17.21 -1.40 -9.01
C LYS A 343 -16.18 -0.47 -9.64
N LEU A 344 -15.59 -0.84 -10.78
CA LEU A 344 -14.67 0.04 -11.52
C LEU A 344 -15.35 1.36 -11.91
N GLN A 345 -16.53 1.31 -12.52
CA GLN A 345 -17.24 2.52 -12.93
C GLN A 345 -17.76 3.34 -11.75
N LEU A 346 -18.12 2.70 -10.63
CA LEU A 346 -18.41 3.44 -9.39
C LEU A 346 -17.18 4.22 -8.89
N ALA A 347 -16.00 3.61 -8.94
CA ALA A 347 -14.76 4.27 -8.56
C ALA A 347 -14.43 5.43 -9.51
N TYR A 348 -14.60 5.27 -10.84
CA TYR A 348 -14.43 6.35 -11.80
C TYR A 348 -15.41 7.50 -11.56
N ALA A 349 -16.68 7.20 -11.27
CA ALA A 349 -17.66 8.22 -10.90
C ALA A 349 -17.24 9.03 -9.67
N ARG A 350 -16.74 8.34 -8.64
CA ARG A 350 -16.20 8.98 -7.44
C ARG A 350 -15.02 9.89 -7.80
N ILE A 351 -14.14 9.41 -8.67
CA ILE A 351 -12.94 10.15 -9.08
C ILE A 351 -13.30 11.43 -9.81
N ASP A 352 -14.24 11.33 -10.76
CA ASP A 352 -14.67 12.49 -11.52
C ASP A 352 -15.36 13.53 -10.66
N HIS A 353 -16.18 13.09 -9.71
CA HIS A 353 -16.84 14.01 -8.79
C HIS A 353 -15.85 14.71 -7.84
N PHE A 354 -14.94 13.97 -7.19
CA PHE A 354 -14.10 14.54 -6.12
C PHE A 354 -12.76 15.12 -6.58
N TYR A 355 -12.12 14.52 -7.60
CA TYR A 355 -10.78 14.93 -8.04
C TYR A 355 -10.85 15.76 -9.31
N SER A 356 -11.66 15.35 -10.29
CA SER A 356 -11.82 16.09 -11.54
C SER A 356 -12.84 17.24 -11.45
N GLN A 357 -13.67 17.27 -10.40
CA GLN A 357 -14.80 18.19 -10.23
C GLN A 357 -15.77 18.20 -11.43
N ASP A 358 -15.95 17.04 -12.06
CA ASP A 358 -16.79 16.82 -13.22
C ASP A 358 -18.00 15.94 -12.88
N ASP A 359 -19.04 16.58 -12.34
CA ASP A 359 -20.33 15.93 -12.04
C ASP A 359 -20.99 15.30 -13.27
N ALA A 360 -20.70 15.80 -14.48
CA ALA A 360 -21.30 15.27 -15.69
C ALA A 360 -20.66 13.94 -16.07
N ALA A 361 -19.32 13.87 -16.06
CA ALA A 361 -18.59 12.62 -16.22
C ALA A 361 -18.95 11.61 -15.11
N ALA A 362 -19.02 12.05 -13.85
CA ALA A 362 -19.44 11.19 -12.74
C ALA A 362 -20.80 10.54 -12.95
N LYS A 363 -21.76 11.26 -13.55
CA LYS A 363 -23.08 10.72 -13.89
C LYS A 363 -23.05 9.72 -15.04
N VAL A 364 -22.19 9.93 -16.03
CA VAL A 364 -22.00 8.96 -17.11
C VAL A 364 -21.47 7.64 -16.52
N GLU A 365 -20.45 7.73 -15.67
CA GLU A 365 -19.85 6.56 -15.02
C GLU A 365 -20.84 5.83 -14.09
N LEU A 366 -21.67 6.56 -13.31
CA LEU A 366 -22.74 5.93 -12.52
C LEU A 366 -23.78 5.22 -13.38
N ALA A 367 -24.10 5.76 -14.57
CA ALA A 367 -25.04 5.13 -15.49
C ALA A 367 -24.45 3.84 -16.10
N GLU A 368 -23.17 3.84 -16.44
CA GLU A 368 -22.47 2.63 -16.88
C GLU A 368 -22.40 1.58 -15.76
N ALA A 369 -22.07 2.00 -14.54
CA ALA A 369 -22.02 1.15 -13.37
C ALA A 369 -23.38 0.47 -13.10
N ARG A 370 -24.50 1.20 -13.25
CA ARG A 370 -25.86 0.64 -13.22
C ARG A 370 -26.11 -0.38 -14.31
N GLY A 371 -25.65 -0.13 -15.54
CA GLY A 371 -25.77 -1.07 -16.65
C GLY A 371 -25.13 -2.43 -16.33
N TYR A 372 -23.98 -2.41 -15.66
CA TYR A 372 -23.33 -3.62 -15.17
C TYR A 372 -24.08 -4.27 -13.99
N LEU A 373 -24.61 -3.51 -13.03
CA LEU A 373 -25.46 -4.06 -11.97
C LEU A 373 -26.72 -4.74 -12.54
N ASP A 374 -27.36 -4.15 -13.53
CA ASP A 374 -28.52 -4.75 -14.21
C ASP A 374 -28.15 -6.06 -14.93
N ALA A 375 -26.93 -6.15 -15.49
CA ALA A 375 -26.41 -7.38 -16.08
C ALA A 375 -26.15 -8.45 -15.00
N ALA A 376 -25.56 -8.06 -13.87
CA ALA A 376 -25.34 -8.94 -12.72
C ALA A 376 -26.67 -9.46 -12.15
N LEU A 377 -27.67 -8.59 -11.99
CA LEU A 377 -29.01 -8.93 -11.50
C LEU A 377 -29.73 -9.96 -12.36
N LYS A 378 -29.53 -9.95 -13.68
CA LYS A 378 -30.11 -10.95 -14.57
C LYS A 378 -29.50 -12.35 -14.38
N LYS A 379 -28.31 -12.41 -13.78
CA LYS A 379 -27.51 -13.64 -13.62
C LYS A 379 -27.47 -14.13 -12.18
N ALA A 380 -27.76 -13.26 -11.20
CA ALA A 380 -27.80 -13.59 -9.78
C ALA A 380 -29.17 -14.18 -9.37
N ASP A 381 -29.14 -15.11 -8.42
CA ASP A 381 -30.31 -15.71 -7.79
C ASP A 381 -30.23 -15.62 -6.25
N GLY A 382 -31.27 -16.12 -5.58
CA GLY A 382 -31.30 -16.24 -4.12
C GLY A 382 -30.94 -14.97 -3.35
N GLU A 383 -29.98 -15.11 -2.43
CA GLU A 383 -29.53 -14.01 -1.58
C GLU A 383 -28.63 -13.02 -2.33
N ALA A 384 -27.76 -13.51 -3.21
CA ALA A 384 -26.91 -12.67 -4.05
C ALA A 384 -27.73 -11.67 -4.87
N ARG A 385 -28.87 -12.10 -5.42
CA ARG A 385 -29.78 -11.19 -6.12
C ARG A 385 -30.24 -10.02 -5.24
N LYS A 386 -30.62 -10.27 -3.99
CA LYS A 386 -31.09 -9.22 -3.07
C LYS A 386 -29.97 -8.25 -2.72
N GLU A 387 -28.74 -8.75 -2.54
CA GLU A 387 -27.58 -7.91 -2.25
C GLU A 387 -27.26 -7.00 -3.43
N VAL A 388 -27.30 -7.51 -4.66
CA VAL A 388 -27.12 -6.68 -5.86
C VAL A 388 -28.27 -5.67 -6.00
N GLU A 389 -29.53 -6.03 -5.70
CA GLU A 389 -30.66 -5.08 -5.71
C GLU A 389 -30.47 -3.96 -4.67
N ASN A 390 -29.88 -4.27 -3.52
CA ASN A 390 -29.55 -3.27 -2.50
C ASN A 390 -28.40 -2.35 -2.94
N ALA A 391 -27.38 -2.89 -3.62
CA ALA A 391 -26.31 -2.09 -4.22
C ALA A 391 -26.87 -1.11 -5.27
N SER A 392 -27.79 -1.53 -6.14
CA SER A 392 -28.45 -0.63 -7.10
C SER A 392 -29.15 0.55 -6.41
N LYS A 393 -29.83 0.32 -5.28
CA LYS A 393 -30.45 1.40 -4.49
C LYS A 393 -29.43 2.36 -3.87
N MET A 394 -28.22 1.91 -3.58
CA MET A 394 -27.14 2.79 -3.12
C MET A 394 -26.71 3.75 -4.24
N PHE A 395 -26.61 3.26 -5.47
CA PHE A 395 -26.22 4.08 -6.63
C PHE A 395 -27.27 5.15 -6.93
N ASP A 396 -28.55 4.82 -6.79
CA ASP A 396 -29.64 5.79 -6.93
C ASP A 396 -29.59 6.90 -5.87
N ARG A 397 -29.12 6.57 -4.66
CA ARG A 397 -28.92 7.55 -3.60
C ARG A 397 -27.69 8.43 -3.89
N ILE A 398 -26.62 7.88 -4.45
CA ILE A 398 -25.43 8.64 -4.84
C ILE A 398 -25.79 9.63 -5.95
N ASP A 399 -26.39 9.16 -7.04
CA ASP A 399 -26.73 9.97 -8.21
C ASP A 399 -27.64 11.17 -7.89
N LYS A 400 -28.63 10.97 -7.00
CA LYS A 400 -29.52 12.05 -6.53
C LYS A 400 -28.78 13.10 -5.70
N ASP A 401 -27.79 12.67 -4.93
CA ASP A 401 -27.15 13.49 -3.92
C ASP A 401 -25.77 13.98 -4.34
N LEU A 402 -25.33 13.77 -5.60
CA LEU A 402 -24.04 14.27 -6.11
C LEU A 402 -23.83 15.77 -5.82
N LYS A 403 -24.90 16.57 -5.79
CA LYS A 403 -24.85 18.01 -5.45
C LYS A 403 -25.04 18.32 -3.96
N GLY A 404 -25.08 17.29 -3.13
CA GLY A 404 -25.29 17.36 -1.69
C GLY A 404 -24.01 17.68 -0.94
N ASP A 405 -24.04 17.46 0.38
CA ASP A 405 -22.86 17.64 1.22
C ASP A 405 -21.74 16.66 0.83
N ALA A 406 -20.55 17.18 0.54
CA ALA A 406 -19.42 16.40 0.03
C ALA A 406 -19.02 15.23 0.95
N LYS A 407 -19.12 15.39 2.28
CA LYS A 407 -18.81 14.31 3.24
C LYS A 407 -19.86 13.22 3.18
N VAL A 408 -21.14 13.60 3.09
CA VAL A 408 -22.26 12.65 2.93
C VAL A 408 -22.12 11.88 1.62
N VAL A 409 -21.80 12.56 0.52
CA VAL A 409 -21.60 11.92 -0.78
C VAL A 409 -20.41 10.97 -0.74
N ALA A 410 -19.28 11.37 -0.15
CA ALA A 410 -18.09 10.53 -0.02
C ALA A 410 -18.37 9.27 0.80
N ALA A 411 -19.10 9.40 1.91
CA ALA A 411 -19.50 8.26 2.74
C ALA A 411 -20.36 7.26 1.97
N ARG A 412 -21.27 7.73 1.09
CA ARG A 412 -22.11 6.86 0.27
C ARG A 412 -21.35 6.12 -0.81
N PHE A 413 -20.40 6.78 -1.46
CA PHE A 413 -19.49 6.10 -2.38
C PHE A 413 -18.73 5.00 -1.64
N GLY A 414 -18.18 5.28 -0.45
CA GLY A 414 -17.49 4.29 0.37
C GLY A 414 -18.38 3.11 0.79
N GLU A 415 -19.62 3.37 1.21
CA GLU A 415 -20.60 2.33 1.55
C GLU A 415 -20.89 1.43 0.34
N ALA A 416 -21.12 2.01 -0.83
CA ALA A 416 -21.40 1.28 -2.06
C ALA A 416 -20.19 0.45 -2.54
N GLU A 417 -18.98 1.01 -2.52
CA GLU A 417 -17.74 0.30 -2.85
C GLU A 417 -17.49 -0.89 -1.91
N SER A 418 -17.70 -0.69 -0.60
CA SER A 418 -17.57 -1.75 0.40
C SER A 418 -18.60 -2.86 0.18
N GLN A 419 -19.86 -2.49 -0.09
CA GLN A 419 -20.92 -3.47 -0.35
C GLN A 419 -20.62 -4.30 -1.60
N LEU A 420 -20.18 -3.68 -2.70
CA LEU A 420 -19.81 -4.42 -3.91
C LEU A 420 -18.63 -5.36 -3.67
N SER A 421 -17.62 -4.90 -2.94
CA SER A 421 -16.46 -5.73 -2.60
C SER A 421 -16.87 -6.96 -1.79
N ALA A 422 -17.79 -6.80 -0.83
CA ALA A 422 -18.34 -7.92 -0.06
C ALA A 422 -19.06 -8.93 -0.95
N ILE A 423 -19.95 -8.46 -1.85
CA ILE A 423 -20.69 -9.33 -2.78
C ILE A 423 -19.71 -10.07 -3.71
N ILE A 424 -18.74 -9.35 -4.29
CA ILE A 424 -17.71 -9.93 -5.18
C ILE A 424 -16.90 -11.01 -4.46
N HIS A 425 -16.60 -10.85 -3.17
CA HIS A 425 -15.84 -11.85 -2.42
C HIS A 425 -16.68 -13.05 -1.94
N GLN A 426 -17.99 -12.88 -1.80
CA GLN A 426 -18.91 -13.96 -1.41
C GLN A 426 -19.32 -14.86 -2.59
N LEU A 427 -19.39 -14.28 -3.79
CA LEU A 427 -19.59 -15.00 -5.06
C LEU A 427 -18.29 -15.60 -5.58
#